data_AF-A0A2G1YLC9-F1
#
_entry.id   AF-A0A2G1YLC9-F1
#
_cell.length_a   1.000
_cell.length_b   1.000
_cell.length_c   1.000
_cell.angle_alpha   90.00
_cell.angle_beta   90.00
_cell.angle_gamma   90.00
#
_symmetry.space_group_name_H-M   'P 1'
#
loop_
_entity.id
_entity.type
_entity.pdbx_description
1 polymer ?
#
loop_
_entity_poly.entity_id
_entity_poly.type
_entity_poly.pdbx_seq_one_letter_code
_entity_poly.pdbx_strand_id
1 'polypeptide(L)'
;MPVKRAALAAGTALLPVGWALAAAPLGMIGHMAGHMMAVAIVAPLFAYALSESHADPARNWPRIVTPMAMMLVELAVIWLWHLPVLRAAAQSSFPLLMVEQACFLIAGLLLWSAVFHAPQRAAGIGALLLTSMHMTLLGVLIGLAPRPLYPGAHHAPAGMDPLIDQQLGGVIMLLVGAASYFIGGLALLGSLLRQRHIS
;
A
#
# COMPACT_ATOMS: atom_id res chain seq x y z
N MET A 1 18.05 -17.63 2.94
CA MET A 1 17.53 -17.66 4.33
C MET A 1 17.80 -16.40 5.16
N PRO A 2 19.01 -15.81 5.23
CA PRO A 2 19.25 -14.63 6.07
C PRO A 2 18.47 -13.39 5.61
N VAL A 3 18.35 -13.17 4.29
CA VAL A 3 17.63 -12.02 3.71
C VAL A 3 16.12 -12.08 4.00
N LYS A 4 15.48 -13.26 3.86
CA LYS A 4 14.05 -13.43 4.19
C LYS A 4 13.78 -13.18 5.68
N ARG A 5 14.68 -13.60 6.57
CA ARG A 5 14.59 -13.30 8.02
C ARG A 5 14.77 -11.81 8.32
N ALA A 6 15.70 -11.14 7.65
CA ALA A 6 15.89 -9.70 7.78
C ALA A 6 14.66 -8.91 7.30
N ALA A 7 14.05 -9.31 6.17
CA ALA A 7 12.82 -8.71 5.67
C ALA A 7 11.65 -8.89 6.66
N LEU A 8 11.50 -10.09 7.25
CA LEU A 8 10.50 -10.33 8.28
C LEU A 8 10.73 -9.44 9.50
N ALA A 9 11.97 -9.38 10.01
CA ALA A 9 12.32 -8.55 11.16
C ALA A 9 12.06 -7.06 10.88
N ALA A 10 12.44 -6.57 9.70
CA ALA A 10 12.17 -5.20 9.28
C ALA A 10 10.68 -4.89 9.17
N GLY A 11 9.89 -5.78 8.54
CA GLY A 11 8.44 -5.63 8.44
C GLY A 11 7.77 -5.60 9.82
N THR A 12 8.17 -6.50 10.72
CA THR A 12 7.66 -6.56 12.09
C THR A 12 8.03 -5.31 12.90
N ALA A 13 9.23 -4.76 12.69
CA ALA A 13 9.66 -3.53 13.36
C ALA A 13 8.95 -2.27 12.83
N LEU A 14 8.69 -2.20 11.51
CA LEU A 14 8.05 -1.05 10.86
C LEU A 14 6.52 -1.03 11.01
N LEU A 15 5.88 -2.19 11.15
CA LEU A 15 4.43 -2.30 11.33
C LEU A 15 3.89 -1.42 12.48
N PRO A 16 4.39 -1.51 13.73
CA PRO A 16 3.91 -0.68 14.81
C PRO A 16 4.20 0.81 14.59
N VAL A 17 5.27 1.16 13.86
CA VAL A 17 5.58 2.56 13.49
C VAL A 17 4.52 3.08 12.53
N GLY A 18 4.16 2.33 11.50
CA GLY A 18 3.10 2.71 10.56
C GLY A 18 1.75 2.88 11.24
N TRP A 19 1.40 1.97 12.16
CA TRP A 19 0.16 2.06 12.92
C TRP A 19 0.16 3.24 13.90
N ALA A 20 1.29 3.52 14.55
CA ALA A 20 1.44 4.69 15.40
C ALA A 20 1.29 5.99 14.61
N LEU A 21 1.87 6.09 13.40
CA LEU A 21 1.70 7.26 12.53
C LEU A 21 0.24 7.48 12.13
N ALA A 22 -0.48 6.40 11.79
CA ALA A 22 -1.89 6.48 11.42
C ALA A 22 -2.80 6.85 12.61
N ALA A 23 -2.47 6.40 13.82
CA ALA A 23 -3.27 6.64 15.03
C ALA A 23 -2.91 7.95 15.75
N ALA A 24 -1.72 8.49 15.51
CA ALA A 24 -1.31 9.75 16.11
C ALA A 24 -2.15 10.92 15.60
N PRO A 25 -2.33 11.98 16.40
CA PRO A 25 -3.03 13.20 15.99
C PRO A 25 -2.12 14.04 15.06
N LEU A 26 -1.82 13.49 13.89
CA LEU A 26 -0.92 14.05 12.88
C LEU A 26 -1.65 14.37 11.57
N GLY A 27 -2.97 14.53 11.64
CA GLY A 27 -3.82 14.81 10.50
C GLY A 27 -3.72 13.77 9.37
N MET A 28 -3.99 14.24 8.16
CA MET A 28 -3.88 13.48 6.92
C MET A 28 -2.44 13.11 6.58
N ILE A 29 -1.45 13.90 6.99
CA ILE A 29 -0.03 13.55 6.81
C ILE A 29 0.31 12.24 7.55
N GLY A 30 -0.03 12.15 8.83
CA GLY A 30 0.22 10.95 9.64
C GLY A 30 -0.57 9.75 9.15
N HIS A 31 -1.85 9.94 8.83
CA HIS A 31 -2.70 8.93 8.24
C HIS A 31 -2.09 8.36 6.96
N MET A 32 -1.71 9.22 6.01
CA MET A 32 -1.14 8.80 4.73
C MET A 32 0.22 8.14 4.91
N ALA A 33 1.06 8.63 5.84
CA ALA A 33 2.32 7.98 6.15
C ALA A 33 2.11 6.55 6.70
N GLY A 34 1.15 6.36 7.59
CA GLY A 34 0.82 5.05 8.14
C GLY A 34 0.18 4.10 7.13
N HIS A 35 -0.71 4.61 6.28
CA HIS A 35 -1.28 3.89 5.14
C HIS A 35 -0.18 3.40 4.19
N MET A 36 0.70 4.31 3.75
CA MET A 36 1.77 3.99 2.80
C MET A 36 2.82 3.05 3.42
N MET A 37 3.10 3.16 4.72
CA MET A 37 3.93 2.18 5.43
C MET A 37 3.32 0.77 5.36
N ALA A 38 2.00 0.64 5.53
CA ALA A 38 1.33 -0.66 5.47
C ALA A 38 1.36 -1.27 4.06
N VAL A 39 0.88 -0.54 3.04
CA VAL A 39 0.67 -1.10 1.68
C VAL A 39 1.94 -1.19 0.84
N ALA A 40 2.81 -0.18 0.94
CA ALA A 40 3.92 0.01 0.01
C ALA A 40 5.29 -0.39 0.60
N ILE A 41 5.38 -0.65 1.91
CA ILE A 41 6.64 -0.99 2.58
C ILE A 41 6.52 -2.31 3.36
N VAL A 42 5.63 -2.40 4.35
CA VAL A 42 5.52 -3.58 5.21
C VAL A 42 4.96 -4.79 4.43
N ALA A 43 3.91 -4.58 3.63
CA ALA A 43 3.34 -5.63 2.80
C ALA A 43 4.35 -6.31 1.85
N PRO A 44 5.16 -5.59 1.03
CA PRO A 44 6.18 -6.25 0.20
C PRO A 44 7.26 -6.96 1.01
N LEU A 45 7.66 -6.42 2.17
CA LEU A 45 8.63 -7.08 3.06
C LEU A 45 8.09 -8.41 3.58
N PHE A 46 6.83 -8.44 4.03
CA PHE A 46 6.17 -9.67 4.46
C PHE A 46 5.95 -10.63 3.30
N ALA A 47 5.45 -10.17 2.16
CA ALA A 47 5.28 -11.02 0.97
C ALA A 47 6.61 -11.67 0.55
N TYR A 48 7.70 -10.92 0.56
CA TYR A 48 9.03 -11.44 0.23
C TYR A 48 9.53 -12.43 1.29
N ALA A 49 9.37 -12.12 2.57
CA ALA A 49 9.77 -12.99 3.66
C ALA A 49 9.01 -14.33 3.65
N LEU A 50 7.71 -14.28 3.32
CA LEU A 50 6.82 -15.44 3.27
C LEU A 50 6.91 -16.21 1.96
N SER A 51 7.46 -15.63 0.89
CA SER A 51 7.54 -16.27 -0.44
C SER A 51 8.07 -17.70 -0.36
N GLU A 52 7.44 -18.60 -1.11
CA GLU A 52 7.77 -20.04 -1.21
C GLU A 52 7.56 -20.86 0.09
N SER A 53 7.08 -20.24 1.17
CA SER A 53 6.75 -20.94 2.42
C SER A 53 5.30 -21.46 2.42
N HIS A 54 4.94 -22.26 3.43
CA HIS A 54 3.55 -22.68 3.65
C HIS A 54 2.61 -21.52 4.02
N ALA A 55 3.15 -20.36 4.39
CA ALA A 55 2.37 -19.17 4.71
C ALA A 55 2.20 -18.22 3.51
N ASP A 56 2.72 -18.56 2.32
CA ASP A 56 2.58 -17.77 1.10
C ASP A 56 1.16 -17.92 0.48
N PRO A 57 0.31 -16.86 0.48
CA PRO A 57 -1.05 -16.96 -0.04
C PRO A 57 -1.11 -17.38 -1.50
N ALA A 58 -0.23 -16.85 -2.36
CA ALA A 58 -0.22 -17.15 -3.79
C ALA A 58 0.23 -18.58 -4.09
N ARG A 59 1.07 -19.17 -3.23
CA ARG A 59 1.43 -20.60 -3.32
C ARG A 59 0.26 -21.49 -2.93
N ASN A 60 -0.49 -21.11 -1.89
CA ASN A 60 -1.59 -21.92 -1.36
C ASN A 60 -2.86 -21.82 -2.22
N TRP A 61 -3.11 -20.65 -2.82
CA TRP A 61 -4.30 -20.38 -3.64
C TRP A 61 -3.95 -19.74 -5.00
N PRO A 62 -3.16 -20.41 -5.86
CA PRO A 62 -2.60 -19.83 -7.08
C PRO A 62 -3.64 -19.45 -8.13
N ARG A 63 -4.86 -19.98 -8.03
CA ARG A 63 -5.98 -19.64 -8.93
C ARG A 63 -6.76 -18.40 -8.47
N ILE A 64 -6.69 -18.05 -7.19
CA ILE A 64 -7.45 -16.94 -6.58
C ILE A 64 -6.54 -15.73 -6.41
N VAL A 65 -5.35 -15.95 -5.84
CA VAL A 65 -4.36 -14.91 -5.55
C VAL A 65 -3.48 -14.69 -6.78
N THR A 66 -4.11 -14.20 -7.86
CA THR A 66 -3.43 -13.86 -9.11
C THR A 66 -3.10 -12.36 -9.14
N PRO A 67 -2.04 -11.92 -9.86
CA PRO A 67 -1.62 -10.51 -9.83
C PRO A 67 -2.72 -9.52 -10.18
N MET A 68 -3.48 -9.80 -11.25
CA MET A 68 -4.54 -8.90 -11.71
C MET A 68 -5.73 -8.88 -10.75
N ALA A 69 -6.12 -10.04 -10.21
CA ALA A 69 -7.21 -10.10 -9.23
C ALA A 69 -6.84 -9.35 -7.95
N MET A 70 -5.62 -9.53 -7.44
CA MET A 70 -5.19 -8.86 -6.21
C MET A 70 -4.94 -7.36 -6.42
N MET A 71 -4.54 -6.93 -7.62
CA MET A 71 -4.54 -5.51 -7.98
C MET A 71 -5.94 -4.90 -7.90
N LEU A 72 -6.97 -5.57 -8.44
CA LEU A 72 -8.35 -5.07 -8.36
C LEU A 72 -8.88 -5.05 -6.93
N VAL A 73 -8.54 -6.05 -6.11
CA VAL A 73 -8.89 -6.07 -4.68
C VAL A 73 -8.22 -4.91 -3.95
N GLU A 74 -6.94 -4.67 -4.20
CA GLU A 74 -6.20 -3.57 -3.57
C GLU A 74 -6.76 -2.21 -4.00
N LEU A 75 -7.04 -2.02 -5.29
CA LEU A 75 -7.74 -0.84 -5.81
C LEU A 75 -9.07 -0.63 -5.10
N ALA A 76 -9.91 -1.66 -4.99
CA ALA A 76 -11.22 -1.55 -4.36
C ALA A 76 -11.10 -1.19 -2.87
N VAL A 77 -10.19 -1.85 -2.14
CA VAL A 77 -9.95 -1.60 -0.72
C VAL A 77 -9.45 -0.17 -0.49
N ILE A 78 -8.47 0.28 -1.26
CA ILE A 78 -7.89 1.61 -1.09
C ILE A 78 -8.91 2.68 -1.40
N TRP A 79 -9.59 2.60 -2.54
CA TRP A 79 -10.59 3.60 -2.92
C TRP A 79 -11.76 3.65 -1.94
N LEU A 80 -12.22 2.48 -1.46
CA LEU A 80 -13.28 2.39 -0.47
C LEU A 80 -12.92 3.15 0.80
N TRP A 81 -11.75 2.88 1.38
CA TRP A 81 -11.33 3.57 2.60
C TRP A 81 -11.11 5.06 2.40
N HIS A 82 -10.84 5.55 1.18
CA HIS A 82 -10.72 6.98 0.91
C HIS A 82 -12.07 7.69 0.67
N LEU A 83 -13.20 7.00 0.76
CA LEU A 83 -14.50 7.68 0.78
C LEU A 83 -14.61 8.57 2.03
N PRO A 84 -15.08 9.83 1.93
CA PRO A 84 -15.13 10.75 3.07
C PRO A 84 -15.87 10.20 4.29
N VAL A 85 -16.95 9.44 4.07
CA VAL A 85 -17.74 8.82 5.15
C VAL A 85 -16.95 7.75 5.91
N LEU A 86 -16.21 6.90 5.20
CA LEU A 86 -15.40 5.85 5.83
C LEU A 86 -14.15 6.44 6.47
N ARG A 87 -13.57 7.49 5.86
CA ARG A 87 -12.47 8.22 6.50
C ARG A 87 -12.89 8.85 7.82
N ALA A 88 -14.02 9.55 7.84
CA ALA A 88 -14.54 10.13 9.08
C ALA A 88 -14.84 9.06 10.15
N ALA A 89 -15.36 7.89 9.75
CA ALA A 89 -15.61 6.78 10.65
C ALA A 89 -14.32 6.17 11.22
N ALA A 90 -13.30 5.94 10.39
CA ALA A 90 -12.00 5.43 10.83
C ALA A 90 -11.29 6.42 11.76
N GLN A 91 -11.36 7.72 11.45
CA GLN A 91 -10.75 8.76 12.26
C GLN A 91 -11.39 8.90 13.66
N SER A 92 -12.69 8.65 13.77
CA SER A 92 -13.45 8.78 15.03
C SER A 92 -13.48 7.50 15.88
N SER A 93 -12.96 6.38 15.36
CA SER A 93 -13.02 5.08 16.03
C SER A 93 -11.72 4.31 15.85
N PHE A 94 -10.96 4.18 16.95
CA PHE A 94 -9.71 3.42 16.95
C PHE A 94 -9.86 1.98 16.44
N PRO A 95 -10.92 1.21 16.79
CA PRO A 95 -11.15 -0.09 16.18
C PRO A 95 -11.33 -0.03 14.65
N LEU A 96 -12.03 0.97 14.11
CA LEU A 96 -12.19 1.10 12.66
C LEU A 96 -10.89 1.51 11.97
N LEU A 97 -10.07 2.36 12.60
CA LEU A 97 -8.73 2.65 12.12
C LEU A 97 -7.87 1.38 12.04
N MET A 98 -7.95 0.50 13.05
CA MET A 98 -7.22 -0.77 13.03
C MET A 98 -7.72 -1.70 11.92
N VAL A 99 -9.03 -1.77 11.70
CA VAL A 99 -9.61 -2.53 10.57
C VAL A 99 -9.11 -1.98 9.24
N GLU A 100 -9.12 -0.66 9.06
CA GLU A 100 -8.58 -0.01 7.87
C GLU A 100 -7.11 -0.38 7.63
N GLN A 101 -6.26 -0.19 8.63
CA GLN A 101 -4.82 -0.48 8.53
C GLN A 101 -4.56 -1.97 8.26
N ALA A 102 -5.38 -2.86 8.82
CA ALA A 102 -5.34 -4.29 8.54
C ALA A 102 -5.77 -4.59 7.09
N CYS A 103 -6.84 -3.96 6.58
CA CYS A 103 -7.27 -4.10 5.20
C CYS A 103 -6.16 -3.70 4.22
N PHE A 104 -5.49 -2.58 4.48
CA PHE A 104 -4.34 -2.12 3.71
C PHE A 104 -3.19 -3.13 3.70
N LEU A 105 -2.78 -3.59 4.88
CA LEU A 105 -1.71 -4.57 4.99
C LEU A 105 -2.05 -5.88 4.26
N ILE A 106 -3.28 -6.38 4.43
CA ILE A 106 -3.74 -7.63 3.82
C ILE A 106 -3.81 -7.48 2.29
N ALA A 107 -4.41 -6.40 1.79
CA ALA A 107 -4.51 -6.17 0.34
C ALA A 107 -3.13 -6.05 -0.31
N GLY A 108 -2.22 -5.29 0.29
CA GLY A 108 -0.84 -5.19 -0.17
C GLY A 108 -0.12 -6.54 -0.12
N LEU A 109 -0.24 -7.28 0.99
CA LEU A 109 0.39 -8.60 1.14
C LEU A 109 -0.06 -9.57 0.05
N LEU A 110 -1.36 -9.62 -0.23
CA LEU A 110 -1.93 -10.46 -1.28
C LEU A 110 -1.43 -10.05 -2.66
N LEU A 111 -1.39 -8.75 -2.97
CA LEU A 111 -0.85 -8.24 -4.23
C LEU A 111 0.63 -8.63 -4.41
N TRP A 112 1.48 -8.34 -3.44
CA TRP A 112 2.91 -8.62 -3.54
C TRP A 112 3.21 -10.13 -3.53
N SER A 113 2.46 -10.93 -2.77
CA SER A 113 2.55 -12.39 -2.82
C SER A 113 2.20 -12.91 -4.24
N ALA A 114 1.11 -12.42 -4.82
CA ALA A 114 0.71 -12.79 -6.18
C ALA A 114 1.79 -12.42 -7.21
N VAL A 115 2.39 -11.24 -7.08
CA VAL A 115 3.45 -10.76 -7.98
C VAL A 115 4.73 -11.60 -7.86
N PHE A 116 5.16 -11.95 -6.63
CA PHE A 116 6.34 -12.78 -6.44
C PHE A 116 6.15 -14.23 -6.92
N HIS A 117 4.93 -14.76 -6.83
CA HIS A 117 4.59 -16.11 -7.28
C HIS A 117 4.15 -16.17 -8.76
N ALA A 118 4.05 -15.04 -9.46
CA ALA A 118 3.44 -14.97 -10.78
C ALA A 118 4.20 -15.85 -11.81
N PRO A 119 3.59 -16.94 -12.33
CA PRO A 119 4.23 -17.75 -13.37
C PRO A 119 4.36 -16.94 -14.68
N GLN A 120 3.40 -16.04 -14.93
CA GLN A 120 3.45 -15.08 -16.03
C GLN A 120 3.91 -13.71 -15.51
N ARG A 121 5.21 -13.44 -15.61
CA ARG A 121 5.81 -12.18 -15.13
C ARG A 121 5.17 -10.92 -15.72
N ALA A 122 4.65 -10.99 -16.95
CA ALA A 122 3.94 -9.87 -17.59
C ALA A 122 2.70 -9.43 -16.80
N ALA A 123 1.94 -10.36 -16.22
CA ALA A 123 0.78 -10.04 -15.40
C ALA A 123 1.18 -9.35 -14.08
N GLY A 124 2.30 -9.77 -13.48
CA GLY A 124 2.88 -9.10 -12.30
C GLY A 124 3.33 -7.67 -12.58
N ILE A 125 3.99 -7.44 -13.72
CA ILE A 125 4.38 -6.10 -14.18
C ILE A 125 3.14 -5.23 -14.39
N GLY A 126 2.14 -5.73 -15.12
CA GLY A 126 0.89 -5.01 -15.37
C GLY A 126 0.14 -4.66 -14.09
N ALA A 127 0.06 -5.60 -13.14
CA ALA A 127 -0.55 -5.38 -11.84
C ALA A 127 0.14 -4.24 -11.07
N LEU A 128 1.47 -4.28 -10.93
CA LEU A 128 2.22 -3.23 -10.23
C LEU A 128 2.14 -1.87 -10.93
N LEU A 129 2.15 -1.81 -12.26
CA LEU A 129 1.99 -0.56 -13.00
C LEU A 129 0.59 0.02 -12.80
N LEU A 130 -0.46 -0.79 -12.89
CA LEU A 130 -1.84 -0.34 -12.63
C LEU A 130 -2.02 0.10 -11.16
N THR A 131 -1.40 -0.61 -10.22
CA THR A 131 -1.37 -0.19 -8.81
C THR A 131 -0.71 1.16 -8.63
N SER A 132 0.47 1.36 -9.25
CA SER A 132 1.15 2.65 -9.27
C SER A 132 0.24 3.76 -9.84
N MET A 133 -0.46 3.48 -10.95
CA MET A 133 -1.34 4.46 -11.61
C MET A 133 -2.54 4.85 -10.76
N HIS A 134 -3.29 3.90 -10.16
CA HIS A 134 -4.46 4.29 -9.37
C HIS A 134 -4.08 4.92 -8.02
N MET A 135 -2.94 4.52 -7.44
CA MET A 135 -2.43 5.11 -6.20
C MET A 135 -2.00 6.56 -6.42
N THR A 136 -1.26 6.81 -7.51
CA THR A 136 -0.88 8.16 -7.89
C THR A 136 -2.08 9.01 -8.27
N LEU A 137 -3.03 8.47 -9.05
CA LEU A 137 -4.28 9.16 -9.38
C LEU A 137 -5.04 9.58 -8.11
N LEU A 138 -5.24 8.68 -7.16
CA LEU A 138 -5.95 8.98 -5.93
C LEU A 138 -5.19 10.01 -5.07
N GLY A 139 -3.86 9.90 -4.99
CA GLY A 139 -3.00 10.91 -4.37
C GLY A 139 -3.12 12.29 -5.01
N VAL A 140 -3.18 12.37 -6.35
CA VAL A 140 -3.43 13.61 -7.10
C VAL A 140 -4.83 14.17 -6.78
N LEU A 141 -5.87 13.34 -6.81
CA LEU A 141 -7.25 13.77 -6.55
C LEU A 141 -7.40 14.36 -5.14
N ILE A 142 -6.74 13.77 -4.15
CA ILE A 142 -6.72 14.27 -2.77
C ILE A 142 -5.83 15.51 -2.65
N GLY A 143 -4.64 15.43 -3.25
CA GLY A 143 -3.54 16.38 -3.16
C GLY A 143 -3.78 17.70 -3.88
N LEU A 144 -4.61 17.71 -4.92
CA LEU A 144 -4.93 18.89 -5.73
C LEU A 144 -6.38 19.35 -5.57
N ALA A 145 -7.15 18.76 -4.64
CA ALA A 145 -8.49 19.24 -4.36
C ALA A 145 -8.44 20.72 -3.93
N PRO A 146 -9.33 21.59 -4.42
CA PRO A 146 -9.35 23.01 -4.06
C PRO A 146 -10.04 23.27 -2.72
N ARG A 147 -10.56 22.23 -2.07
CA ARG A 147 -11.28 22.29 -0.81
C ARG A 147 -11.01 21.04 0.04
N PRO A 148 -11.14 21.12 1.37
CA PRO A 148 -11.03 19.95 2.23
C PRO A 148 -12.10 18.91 1.85
N LEU A 149 -11.66 17.72 1.44
CA LEU A 149 -12.51 16.55 1.22
C LEU A 149 -12.82 15.84 2.55
N TYR A 150 -11.93 15.99 3.53
CA TYR A 150 -12.03 15.40 4.86
C TYR A 150 -12.12 16.51 5.93
N PRO A 151 -13.26 17.22 6.02
CA PRO A 151 -13.41 18.36 6.94
C PRO A 151 -13.29 17.96 8.42
N GLY A 152 -13.45 16.67 8.72
CA GLY A 152 -13.29 16.08 10.06
C GLY A 152 -11.84 15.92 10.54
N ALA A 153 -10.82 16.26 9.73
CA ALA A 153 -9.40 16.18 10.06
C ALA A 153 -8.96 17.23 11.12
N HIS A 154 -9.69 17.32 12.24
CA HIS A 154 -9.50 18.30 13.32
C HIS A 154 -8.21 18.13 14.14
N HIS A 155 -7.34 17.18 13.76
CA HIS A 155 -6.11 16.84 14.48
C HIS A 155 -4.86 17.14 13.65
N ALA A 156 -4.95 18.10 12.72
CA ALA A 156 -3.78 18.54 11.99
C ALA A 156 -2.71 19.08 12.97
N PRO A 157 -1.42 18.76 12.78
CA PRO A 157 -0.36 19.20 13.69
C PRO A 157 -0.39 20.72 13.86
N ALA A 158 -0.35 21.19 15.11
CA ALA A 158 -0.17 22.61 15.45
C ALA A 158 -1.20 23.59 14.83
N GLY A 159 -2.43 23.14 14.56
CA GLY A 159 -3.48 24.01 13.98
C GLY A 159 -3.27 24.32 12.50
N MET A 160 -2.51 23.47 11.80
CA MET A 160 -2.34 23.53 10.35
C MET A 160 -3.69 23.55 9.63
N ASP A 161 -3.77 24.35 8.57
CA ASP A 161 -4.95 24.44 7.72
C ASP A 161 -5.33 23.04 7.16
N PRO A 162 -6.58 22.59 7.31
CA PRO A 162 -7.00 21.25 6.88
C PRO A 162 -6.83 20.99 5.38
N LEU A 163 -6.89 22.03 4.54
CA LEU A 163 -6.63 21.88 3.11
C LEU A 163 -5.15 21.57 2.89
N ILE A 164 -4.24 22.34 3.50
CA ILE A 164 -2.79 22.10 3.40
C ILE A 164 -2.41 20.70 3.90
N ASP A 165 -2.92 20.28 5.06
CA ASP A 165 -2.64 18.95 5.64
C ASP A 165 -3.10 17.82 4.70
N GLN A 166 -4.30 17.92 4.14
CA GLN A 166 -4.79 16.98 3.13
C GLN A 166 -3.93 16.98 1.87
N GLN A 167 -3.53 18.16 1.37
CA GLN A 167 -2.73 18.29 0.16
C GLN A 167 -1.38 17.58 0.31
N LEU A 168 -0.71 17.79 1.46
CA LEU A 168 0.53 17.11 1.80
C LEU A 168 0.34 15.60 1.98
N GLY A 169 -0.76 15.16 2.60
CA GLY A 169 -1.13 13.75 2.66
C GLY A 169 -1.27 13.12 1.26
N GLY A 170 -1.94 13.81 0.34
CA GLY A 170 -2.07 13.39 -1.06
C GLY A 170 -0.72 13.27 -1.78
N VAL A 171 0.21 14.20 -1.53
CA VAL A 171 1.59 14.14 -2.05
C VAL A 171 2.34 12.93 -1.51
N ILE A 172 2.21 12.60 -0.22
CA ILE A 172 2.84 11.40 0.37
C ILE A 172 2.34 10.14 -0.33
N MET A 173 1.01 10.01 -0.47
CA MET A 173 0.39 8.86 -1.14
C MET A 173 0.88 8.72 -2.58
N LEU A 174 0.89 9.83 -3.32
CA LEU A 174 1.36 9.89 -4.70
C LEU A 174 2.81 9.44 -4.81
N LEU A 175 3.73 10.06 -4.06
CA LEU A 175 5.17 9.83 -4.20
C LEU A 175 5.56 8.41 -3.79
N VAL A 176 5.05 7.94 -2.65
CA VAL A 176 5.41 6.61 -2.14
C VAL A 176 4.75 5.52 -3.00
N GLY A 177 3.52 5.73 -3.46
CA GLY A 177 2.81 4.81 -4.34
C GLY A 177 3.47 4.73 -5.72
N ALA A 178 3.85 5.88 -6.29
CA ALA A 178 4.67 5.94 -7.51
C ALA A 178 5.94 5.12 -7.32
N ALA A 179 6.76 5.47 -6.33
CA ALA A 179 8.08 4.87 -6.14
C ALA A 179 8.00 3.35 -5.90
N SER A 180 7.21 2.89 -4.94
CA SER A 180 7.21 1.48 -4.54
C SER A 180 6.76 0.55 -5.67
N TYR A 181 5.58 0.84 -6.24
CA TYR A 181 4.98 -0.04 -7.25
C TYR A 181 5.67 0.09 -8.61
N PHE A 182 6.13 1.29 -8.99
CA PHE A 182 6.88 1.48 -10.25
C PHE A 182 8.25 0.80 -10.20
N ILE A 183 9.01 0.97 -9.11
CA ILE A 183 10.31 0.31 -8.94
C ILE A 183 10.12 -1.21 -8.91
N GLY A 184 9.08 -1.71 -8.22
CA GLY A 184 8.74 -3.13 -8.23
C GLY A 184 8.46 -3.65 -9.65
N GLY A 185 7.69 -2.89 -10.44
CA GLY A 185 7.39 -3.23 -11.84
C GLY A 185 8.66 -3.26 -12.71
N LEU A 186 9.54 -2.28 -12.56
CA LEU A 186 10.83 -2.23 -13.28
C LEU A 186 11.77 -3.37 -12.88
N ALA A 187 11.82 -3.70 -11.59
CA ALA A 187 12.62 -4.83 -11.10
C ALA A 187 12.13 -6.16 -11.71
N LEU A 188 10.81 -6.36 -11.77
CA LEU A 188 10.21 -7.53 -12.40
C LEU A 188 10.49 -7.56 -13.92
N LEU A 189 10.36 -6.42 -14.60
CA LEU A 189 10.68 -6.29 -16.03
C LEU A 189 12.15 -6.62 -16.31
N GLY A 190 13.09 -6.05 -15.57
CA GLY A 190 14.51 -6.34 -15.70
C GLY A 190 14.83 -7.82 -15.47
N SER A 191 14.14 -8.46 -14.53
CA SER A 191 14.29 -9.90 -14.27
C SER A 191 13.78 -10.75 -15.45
N LEU A 192 12.70 -10.35 -16.12
CA LEU A 192 12.12 -11.03 -17.29
C LEU A 192 13.04 -10.90 -18.51
N LEU A 193 13.59 -9.71 -18.76
CA LEU A 193 14.52 -9.48 -19.87
C LEU A 193 15.81 -10.30 -19.71
N ARG A 194 16.31 -10.45 -18.49
CA ARG A 194 17.49 -11.28 -18.21
C ARG A 194 17.26 -12.77 -18.48
N GLN A 195 16.06 -13.28 -18.21
CA GLN A 195 15.72 -14.68 -18.49
C GLN A 195 15.72 -14.99 -19.99
N ARG A 196 15.17 -14.08 -20.81
CA ARG A 196 15.10 -14.25 -22.27
C ARG A 196 16.47 -14.21 -22.96
N HIS A 197 17.49 -13.66 -22.30
CA HIS A 197 18.84 -13.57 -22.86
C HIS A 197 19.70 -14.82 -22.54
N ILE A 198 19.22 -15.71 -21.66
CA ILE A 198 19.91 -16.94 -21.24
C ILE A 198 19.27 -18.20 -21.87
N SER A 199 18.05 -18.07 -22.41
CA SER A 199 17.33 -19.11 -23.17
C SER A 199 17.58 -18.99 -24.67
#